data_AF-A0A0L8VCQ1-F1
#
_entry.id   AF-A0A0L8VCQ1-F1
#
_cell.length_a   1.000
_cell.length_b   1.000
_cell.length_c   1.000
_cell.angle_alpha   90.00
_cell.angle_beta   90.00
_cell.angle_gamma   90.00
#
_symmetry.space_group_name_H-M   'P 1'
#
loop_
_entity.id
_entity.type
_entity.pdbx_description
1 polymer ?
#
loop_
_entity_poly.entity_id
_entity_poly.type
_entity_poly.pdbx_seq_one_letter_code
_entity_poly.pdbx_strand_id
1 'polypeptide(L)'
;MKKDTYNFVTIQQVSSLSFKPESFEPYADVLIQFIRKHAPPSEIIIHQTWAYGADSPRLKEWGMSREEMHKGLVKNYQVLAERYRLDMLPSGQAFHRATLENKSIDLWTQDRYHANMNGSYLAGCIWFGKMFDISPQKIKFVPEGMKPETARFLRKIAANETKIASRRLSIK
;
A
#
# COMPACT_ATOMS: atom_id res chain seq x y z
N MET A 1 -25.91 -7.34 10.68
CA MET A 1 -24.82 -7.97 9.88
C MET A 1 -24.62 -9.38 10.39
N LYS A 2 -24.64 -10.39 9.51
CA LYS A 2 -24.09 -11.72 9.86
C LYS A 2 -22.66 -11.50 10.34
N LYS A 3 -22.30 -12.14 11.45
CA LYS A 3 -21.07 -11.88 12.19
C LYS A 3 -19.91 -12.61 11.49
N ASP A 4 -19.56 -12.14 10.30
CA ASP A 4 -18.36 -12.63 9.62
C ASP A 4 -17.16 -12.25 10.50
N THR A 5 -16.42 -13.27 10.94
CA THR A 5 -15.21 -13.08 11.73
C THR A 5 -14.04 -12.83 10.78
N TYR A 6 -13.51 -11.61 10.79
CA TYR A 6 -12.34 -11.24 9.98
C TYR A 6 -11.05 -11.44 10.78
N ASN A 7 -10.02 -12.02 10.16
CA ASN A 7 -8.67 -12.02 10.72
C ASN A 7 -8.01 -10.64 10.61
N PHE A 8 -8.24 -9.96 9.48
CA PHE A 8 -7.66 -8.65 9.18
C PHE A 8 -8.74 -7.68 8.73
N VAL A 9 -8.65 -6.43 9.20
CA VAL A 9 -9.40 -5.29 8.65
C VAL A 9 -8.38 -4.25 8.19
N THR A 10 -8.45 -3.87 6.92
CA THR A 10 -7.55 -2.84 6.39
C THR A 10 -8.22 -1.48 6.30
N ILE A 11 -7.49 -0.41 6.58
CA ILE A 11 -7.98 0.97 6.45
C ILE A 11 -7.03 1.80 5.57
N GLN A 12 -7.60 2.74 4.81
CA GLN A 12 -6.84 3.67 3.96
C GLN A 12 -7.61 4.97 3.78
N GLN A 13 -6.89 6.06 3.47
CA GLN A 13 -7.48 7.32 3.02
C GLN A 13 -7.69 7.30 1.49
N VAL A 14 -8.62 8.12 1.00
CA VAL A 14 -8.78 8.38 -0.44
C VAL A 14 -7.52 9.04 -1.01
N SER A 15 -7.15 8.69 -2.25
CA SER A 15 -5.83 9.02 -2.81
C SER A 15 -5.56 10.52 -3.02
N SER A 16 -6.60 11.34 -3.18
CA SER A 16 -6.47 12.80 -3.29
C SER A 16 -6.24 13.51 -1.93
N LEU A 17 -6.46 12.80 -0.83
CA LEU A 17 -6.28 13.31 0.54
C LEU A 17 -5.19 12.57 1.32
N SER A 18 -4.69 11.45 0.82
CA SER A 18 -3.77 10.56 1.54
C SER A 18 -2.39 11.18 1.83
N PHE A 19 -2.00 12.23 1.11
CA PHE A 19 -0.81 13.04 1.39
C PHE A 19 -1.09 14.27 2.28
N LYS A 20 -2.34 14.49 2.71
CA LYS A 20 -2.77 15.61 3.57
C LYS A 20 -3.01 15.15 5.00
N PRO A 21 -2.11 15.47 5.96
CA PRO A 21 -2.20 14.96 7.33
C PRO A 21 -3.51 15.35 8.04
N GLU A 22 -4.03 16.53 7.75
CA GLU A 22 -5.27 17.08 8.32
C GLU A 22 -6.52 16.28 7.95
N SER A 23 -6.46 15.44 6.91
CA SER A 23 -7.60 14.63 6.47
C SER A 23 -7.78 13.32 7.24
N PHE A 24 -6.79 12.92 8.05
CA PHE A 24 -6.81 11.63 8.74
C PHE A 24 -7.62 11.71 10.03
N GLU A 25 -7.51 12.80 10.77
CA GLU A 25 -8.12 12.94 12.09
C GLU A 25 -9.25 13.96 12.07
N PRO A 26 -10.32 13.74 12.87
CA PRO A 26 -10.51 12.65 13.85
C PRO A 26 -11.05 11.34 13.24
N TYR A 27 -11.20 11.26 11.91
CA TYR A 27 -11.92 10.18 11.24
C TYR A 27 -11.27 8.80 11.39
N ALA A 28 -9.94 8.74 11.41
CA ALA A 28 -9.19 7.51 11.64
C ALA A 28 -9.41 6.97 13.04
N ASP A 29 -9.41 7.83 14.07
CA ASP A 29 -9.74 7.44 15.44
C ASP A 29 -11.13 6.80 15.52
N VAL A 30 -12.14 7.51 14.98
CA VAL A 30 -13.53 7.05 14.99
C VAL A 30 -13.66 5.68 14.32
N LEU A 31 -13.02 5.48 13.16
CA LEU A 31 -13.05 4.22 12.44
C LEU A 31 -12.34 3.10 13.20
N ILE A 32 -11.16 3.36 13.77
CA ILE A 32 -10.39 2.38 14.53
C ILE A 32 -11.14 1.95 15.79
N GLN A 33 -11.73 2.89 16.53
CA GLN A 33 -12.55 2.58 17.70
C GLN A 33 -13.78 1.75 17.32
N PHE A 34 -14.44 2.09 16.20
CA PHE A 34 -15.56 1.32 15.69
C PHE A 34 -15.15 -0.12 15.37
N ILE A 35 -14.03 -0.33 14.66
CA ILE A 35 -13.54 -1.68 14.33
C ILE A 35 -13.19 -2.46 15.60
N ARG A 36 -12.47 -1.85 16.55
CA ARG A 36 -12.13 -2.52 17.84
C ARG A 36 -13.37 -2.96 18.61
N LYS A 37 -14.45 -2.16 18.57
CA LYS A 37 -15.71 -2.48 19.22
C LYS A 37 -16.47 -3.62 18.53
N HIS A 38 -16.48 -3.63 17.20
CA HIS A 38 -17.38 -4.50 16.42
C HIS A 38 -16.70 -5.73 15.82
N ALA A 39 -15.37 -5.73 15.69
CA ALA A 39 -14.55 -6.85 15.22
C ALA A 39 -13.29 -7.03 16.11
N PRO A 40 -13.43 -7.20 17.45
CA PRO A 40 -12.29 -7.23 18.37
C PRO A 40 -11.20 -8.29 18.06
N PRO A 41 -11.50 -9.46 17.48
CA PRO A 41 -10.45 -10.43 17.12
C PRO A 41 -9.63 -10.03 15.89
N SER A 42 -10.07 -9.03 15.13
CA SER A 42 -9.40 -8.65 13.88
C SER A 42 -8.18 -7.78 14.14
N GLU A 43 -7.10 -8.06 13.42
CA GLU A 43 -5.95 -7.18 13.35
C GLU A 43 -6.25 -6.04 12.37
N ILE A 44 -6.07 -4.79 12.84
CA ILE A 44 -6.23 -3.62 11.98
C ILE A 44 -4.89 -3.32 11.32
N ILE A 45 -4.85 -3.28 9.99
CA ILE A 45 -3.64 -2.98 9.22
C ILE A 45 -3.89 -1.75 8.33
N ILE A 46 -2.97 -0.79 8.36
CA ILE A 46 -3.03 0.38 7.49
C ILE A 46 -2.57 0.00 6.09
N HIS A 47 -3.37 0.28 5.07
CA HIS A 47 -2.94 0.13 3.68
C HIS A 47 -2.35 1.45 3.17
N GLN A 48 -1.02 1.51 3.10
CA GLN A 48 -0.31 2.64 2.54
C GLN A 48 -0.47 2.64 1.01
N THR A 49 -1.26 3.58 0.50
CA THR A 49 -1.51 3.73 -0.93
C THR A 49 -0.33 4.38 -1.67
N TRP A 50 -0.41 4.43 -3.00
CA TRP A 50 0.65 4.89 -3.89
C TRP A 50 0.42 6.31 -4.42
N ALA A 51 1.52 6.95 -4.82
CA ALA A 51 1.48 8.22 -5.54
C ALA A 51 0.97 8.00 -6.97
N TYR A 52 0.46 9.07 -7.58
CA TYR A 52 0.02 9.06 -8.98
C TYR A 52 1.21 8.91 -9.94
N GLY A 53 0.94 8.49 -11.18
CA GLY A 53 1.93 8.47 -12.26
C GLY A 53 2.53 9.86 -12.48
N ALA A 54 3.82 9.94 -12.83
CA ALA A 54 4.55 11.22 -12.89
C ALA A 54 3.98 12.23 -13.90
N ASP A 55 3.30 11.72 -14.91
CA ASP A 55 2.60 12.40 -16.00
C ASP A 55 1.09 12.61 -15.71
N SER A 56 0.64 12.40 -14.47
CA SER A 56 -0.75 12.62 -14.08
C SER A 56 -1.15 14.10 -14.25
N PRO A 57 -2.26 14.39 -14.97
CA PRO A 57 -2.78 15.76 -15.08
C PRO A 57 -3.09 16.40 -13.72
N ARG A 58 -3.60 15.61 -12.77
CA ARG A 58 -3.94 16.08 -11.41
C ARG A 58 -2.72 16.57 -10.64
N LEU A 59 -1.59 15.87 -10.77
CA LEU A 59 -0.34 16.30 -10.16
C LEU A 59 0.10 17.66 -10.71
N LYS A 60 -0.02 17.85 -12.03
CA LYS A 60 0.26 19.15 -12.68
C LYS A 60 -0.67 20.25 -12.19
N GLU A 61 -1.97 19.98 -12.09
CA GLU A 61 -2.97 20.92 -11.55
C GLU A 61 -2.68 21.31 -10.10
N TRP A 62 -2.18 20.38 -9.29
CA TRP A 62 -1.80 20.65 -7.90
C TRP A 62 -0.42 21.28 -7.73
N GLY A 63 0.33 21.49 -8.84
CA GLY A 63 1.71 21.96 -8.78
C GLY A 63 2.63 21.03 -7.96
N MET A 64 2.36 19.73 -7.99
CA MET A 64 2.99 18.73 -7.14
C MET A 64 3.66 17.64 -7.99
N SER A 65 4.88 17.26 -7.63
CA SER A 65 5.56 16.11 -8.21
C SER A 65 5.10 14.80 -7.58
N ARG A 66 5.25 13.69 -8.32
CA ARG A 66 5.04 12.34 -7.79
C ARG A 66 5.88 12.05 -6.54
N GLU A 67 7.08 12.59 -6.49
CA GLU A 67 8.00 12.42 -5.35
C GLU A 67 7.48 13.12 -4.09
N GLU A 68 6.96 14.35 -4.24
CA GLU A 68 6.34 15.08 -3.13
C GLU A 68 5.10 14.36 -2.62
N MET A 69 4.23 13.89 -3.53
CA MET A 69 3.06 13.09 -3.15
C MET A 69 3.48 11.81 -2.41
N HIS A 70 4.48 11.10 -2.91
CA HIS A 70 5.01 9.88 -2.29
C HIS A 70 5.55 10.14 -0.88
N LYS A 71 6.34 11.19 -0.69
CA LYS A 71 6.85 11.57 0.64
C LYS A 71 5.72 11.91 1.61
N GLY A 72 4.72 12.67 1.16
CA GLY A 72 3.54 13.01 1.97
C GLY A 72 2.75 11.77 2.39
N LEU A 73 2.46 10.88 1.44
CA LEU A 73 1.84 9.57 1.69
C LEU A 73 2.58 8.78 2.76
N VAL A 74 3.87 8.52 2.53
CA VAL A 74 4.72 7.72 3.42
C VAL A 74 4.71 8.29 4.83
N LYS A 75 4.90 9.60 4.97
CA LYS A 75 4.92 10.27 6.26
C LYS A 75 3.59 10.13 6.99
N ASN A 76 2.46 10.41 6.32
CA ASN A 76 1.15 10.40 6.97
C ASN A 76 0.75 9.01 7.45
N TYR A 77 0.97 7.99 6.62
CA TYR A 77 0.67 6.62 7.00
C TYR A 77 1.59 6.10 8.11
N GLN A 78 2.87 6.52 8.14
CA GLN A 78 3.78 6.21 9.26
C GLN A 78 3.30 6.85 10.56
N VAL A 79 2.95 8.14 10.56
CA VAL A 79 2.40 8.83 11.73
C VAL A 79 1.14 8.13 12.24
N LEU A 80 0.25 7.72 11.33
CA LEU A 80 -0.97 7.00 11.70
C LEU A 80 -0.66 5.63 12.33
N ALA A 81 0.24 4.86 11.71
CA ALA A 81 0.67 3.55 12.19
C ALA A 81 1.30 3.64 13.59
N GLU A 82 2.18 4.61 13.80
CA GLU A 82 2.83 4.86 15.10
C GLU A 82 1.81 5.26 16.17
N ARG A 83 0.91 6.20 15.85
CA ARG A 83 -0.11 6.70 16.76
C ARG A 83 -1.00 5.59 17.31
N TYR A 84 -1.50 4.72 16.43
CA TYR A 84 -2.44 3.67 16.81
C TYR A 84 -1.77 2.32 17.08
N ARG A 85 -0.44 2.26 16.96
CA ARG A 85 0.38 1.03 17.06
C ARG A 85 -0.14 -0.07 16.14
N LEU A 86 -0.41 0.30 14.88
CA LEU A 86 -0.93 -0.60 13.85
C LEU A 86 0.16 -0.96 12.85
N ASP A 87 0.05 -2.16 12.29
CA ASP A 87 0.88 -2.61 11.19
C ASP A 87 0.49 -1.93 9.87
N MET A 88 1.36 -2.05 8.86
CA MET A 88 1.16 -1.38 7.57
C MET A 88 1.47 -2.31 6.39
N LEU A 89 0.67 -2.19 5.32
CA LEU A 89 0.90 -2.74 3.99
C LEU A 89 1.59 -1.66 3.13
N PRO A 90 2.89 -1.78 2.83
CA PRO A 90 3.67 -0.73 2.19
C PRO A 90 3.52 -0.71 0.65
N SER A 91 2.28 -0.80 0.12
CA SER A 91 2.04 -0.82 -1.33
C SER A 91 2.59 0.44 -2.02
N GLY A 92 2.43 1.61 -1.39
CA GLY A 92 3.00 2.87 -1.89
C GLY A 92 4.52 2.89 -2.01
N GLN A 93 5.22 2.26 -1.06
CA GLN A 93 6.69 2.10 -1.15
C GLN A 93 7.07 1.14 -2.27
N ALA A 94 6.34 0.03 -2.41
CA ALA A 94 6.58 -0.93 -3.47
C ALA A 94 6.43 -0.30 -4.86
N PHE A 95 5.38 0.49 -5.08
CA PHE A 95 5.18 1.23 -6.33
C PHE A 95 6.35 2.18 -6.61
N HIS A 96 6.74 2.97 -5.61
CA HIS A 96 7.86 3.91 -5.76
C HIS A 96 9.16 3.20 -6.11
N ARG A 97 9.56 2.16 -5.35
CA ARG A 97 10.77 1.39 -5.63
C ARG A 97 10.74 0.75 -7.01
N ALA A 98 9.63 0.13 -7.40
CA ALA A 98 9.50 -0.50 -8.71
C ALA A 98 9.78 0.51 -9.84
N THR A 99 9.31 1.74 -9.72
CA THR A 99 9.55 2.78 -10.75
C THR A 99 10.98 3.30 -10.79
N LEU A 100 11.71 3.24 -9.67
CA LEU A 100 13.12 3.62 -9.63
C LEU A 100 13.99 2.51 -10.23
N GLU A 101 13.67 1.25 -9.94
CA GLU A 101 14.45 0.09 -10.39
C GLU A 101 14.14 -0.31 -11.83
N ASN A 102 12.91 -0.11 -12.32
CA ASN A 102 12.54 -0.40 -13.70
C ASN A 102 11.45 0.54 -14.23
N LYS A 103 11.88 1.55 -14.99
CA LYS A 103 10.99 2.55 -15.62
C LYS A 103 10.17 2.00 -16.79
N SER A 104 10.51 0.83 -17.35
CA SER A 104 9.79 0.27 -18.50
C SER A 104 8.51 -0.47 -18.11
N ILE A 105 8.28 -0.70 -16.82
CA ILE A 105 7.08 -1.36 -16.31
C ILE A 105 6.13 -0.28 -15.78
N ASP A 106 5.08 0.01 -16.54
CA ASP A 106 4.03 0.91 -16.08
C ASP A 106 3.13 0.19 -15.05
N LEU A 107 2.79 0.89 -13.96
CA LEU A 107 1.99 0.37 -12.85
C LEU A 107 0.59 0.99 -12.78
N TRP A 108 0.33 2.04 -13.56
CA TRP A 108 -0.94 2.75 -13.52
C TRP A 108 -1.78 2.49 -14.77
N THR A 109 -3.09 2.65 -14.62
CA THR A 109 -3.99 2.73 -15.77
C THR A 109 -3.75 4.05 -16.53
N GLN A 110 -4.51 4.26 -17.60
CA GLN A 110 -4.46 5.49 -18.40
C GLN A 110 -4.82 6.74 -17.58
N ASP A 111 -5.56 6.60 -16.48
CA ASP A 111 -5.95 7.73 -15.64
C ASP A 111 -4.80 8.22 -14.72
N ARG A 112 -3.70 7.46 -14.66
CA ARG A 112 -2.48 7.76 -13.89
C ARG A 112 -2.67 7.80 -12.37
N TYR A 113 -3.75 7.25 -11.81
CA TYR A 113 -3.92 7.10 -10.37
C TYR A 113 -4.37 5.71 -9.93
N HIS A 114 -5.20 5.02 -10.71
CA HIS A 114 -5.52 3.61 -10.44
C HIS A 114 -4.38 2.69 -10.89
N ALA A 115 -4.25 1.55 -10.21
CA ALA A 115 -3.30 0.52 -10.58
C ALA A 115 -3.78 -0.26 -11.82
N ASN A 116 -2.89 -0.50 -12.78
CA ASN A 116 -3.13 -1.45 -13.86
C ASN A 116 -2.85 -2.90 -13.39
N MET A 117 -2.80 -3.87 -14.32
CA MET A 117 -2.52 -5.27 -13.98
C MET A 117 -1.17 -5.46 -13.25
N ASN A 118 -0.10 -4.75 -13.64
CA ASN A 118 1.19 -4.82 -12.96
C ASN A 118 1.12 -4.22 -11.55
N GLY A 119 0.52 -3.04 -11.42
CA GLY A 119 0.34 -2.38 -10.12
C GLY A 119 -0.50 -3.21 -9.16
N SER A 120 -1.61 -3.77 -9.63
CA SER A 120 -2.50 -4.64 -8.86
C SER A 120 -1.80 -5.92 -8.43
N TYR A 121 -1.00 -6.54 -9.31
CA TYR A 121 -0.21 -7.71 -8.94
C TYR A 121 0.86 -7.39 -7.89
N LEU A 122 1.53 -6.24 -8.01
CA LEU A 122 2.52 -5.79 -7.03
C LEU A 122 1.89 -5.56 -5.65
N ALA A 123 0.76 -4.85 -5.59
CA ALA A 123 0.01 -4.65 -4.35
C ALA A 123 -0.48 -6.01 -3.78
N GLY A 124 -1.02 -6.88 -4.62
CA GLY A 124 -1.43 -8.23 -4.22
C GLY A 124 -0.29 -9.05 -3.61
N CYS A 125 0.93 -8.93 -4.16
CA CYS A 125 2.13 -9.56 -3.59
C CYS A 125 2.50 -9.01 -2.21
N ILE A 126 2.34 -7.70 -1.97
CA ILE A 126 2.53 -7.08 -0.64
C ILE A 126 1.52 -7.65 0.35
N TRP A 127 0.24 -7.67 -0.03
CA TRP A 127 -0.83 -8.22 0.80
C TRP A 127 -0.59 -9.68 1.15
N PHE A 128 -0.26 -10.50 0.15
CA PHE A 128 0.10 -11.91 0.35
C PHE A 128 1.27 -12.06 1.33
N GLY A 129 2.34 -11.30 1.12
CA GLY A 129 3.52 -11.40 1.97
C GLY A 129 3.27 -11.03 3.42
N LYS A 130 2.40 -10.05 3.68
CA LYS A 130 2.05 -9.64 5.03
C LYS A 130 1.05 -10.58 5.69
N MET A 131 -0.01 -10.97 4.98
CA MET A 131 -1.12 -11.75 5.56
C MET A 131 -0.75 -13.21 5.83
N PHE A 132 0.16 -13.78 5.03
CA PHE A 132 0.56 -15.18 5.16
C PHE A 132 1.95 -15.36 5.78
N ASP A 133 2.70 -14.28 6.02
CA ASP A 133 4.11 -14.32 6.42
C ASP A 133 4.98 -15.21 5.50
N ILE A 134 4.64 -15.22 4.21
CA ILE A 134 5.34 -15.98 3.19
C ILE A 134 5.98 -15.01 2.22
N SER A 135 7.28 -15.18 1.96
CA SER A 135 7.98 -14.39 0.94
C SER A 135 7.21 -14.38 -0.39
N PRO A 136 6.84 -13.20 -0.93
CA PRO A 136 6.16 -13.07 -2.23
C PRO A 136 6.91 -13.73 -3.40
N GLN A 137 8.23 -13.93 -3.29
CA GLN A 137 9.01 -14.67 -4.28
C GLN A 137 8.57 -16.15 -4.43
N LYS A 138 7.88 -16.71 -3.43
CA LYS A 138 7.34 -18.09 -3.49
C LYS A 138 6.03 -18.18 -4.28
N ILE A 139 5.38 -17.06 -4.62
CA ILE A 139 4.17 -17.05 -5.46
C ILE A 139 4.53 -17.64 -6.82
N LYS A 140 3.82 -18.69 -7.28
CA LYS A 140 4.03 -19.30 -8.61
C LYS A 140 3.10 -18.71 -9.68
N PHE A 141 2.00 -18.10 -9.26
CA PHE A 141 1.02 -17.48 -10.15
C PHE A 141 1.62 -16.32 -10.94
N VAL A 142 1.37 -16.33 -12.25
CA VAL A 142 1.63 -15.24 -13.19
C VAL A 142 0.29 -14.91 -13.86
N PRO A 143 -0.22 -13.67 -13.76
CA PRO A 143 -1.45 -13.28 -14.44
C PRO A 143 -1.38 -13.53 -15.94
N GLU A 144 -2.51 -13.91 -16.54
CA GLU A 144 -2.63 -14.00 -17.98
C GLU A 144 -2.27 -12.65 -18.64
N GLY A 145 -1.45 -12.68 -19.69
CA GLY A 145 -0.93 -11.48 -20.35
C GLY A 145 0.27 -10.80 -19.67
N MET A 146 0.69 -11.24 -18.47
CA MET A 146 1.91 -10.74 -17.83
C MET A 146 3.13 -11.58 -18.21
N LYS A 147 4.22 -10.93 -18.62
CA LYS A 147 5.50 -11.64 -18.86
C LYS A 147 6.03 -12.24 -17.54
N PRO A 148 6.52 -13.49 -17.53
CA PRO A 148 7.09 -14.11 -16.33
C PRO A 148 8.21 -13.29 -15.67
N GLU A 149 9.01 -12.57 -16.46
CA GLU A 149 10.08 -11.68 -16.01
C GLU A 149 9.51 -10.51 -15.19
N THR A 150 8.41 -9.92 -15.67
CA THR A 150 7.70 -8.83 -14.97
C THR A 150 7.16 -9.34 -13.65
N ALA A 151 6.49 -10.49 -13.63
CA ALA A 151 6.01 -11.11 -12.40
C ALA A 151 7.15 -11.40 -11.40
N ARG A 152 8.29 -11.92 -11.87
CA ARG A 152 9.48 -12.16 -11.02
C ARG A 152 10.01 -10.86 -10.41
N PHE A 153 10.13 -9.81 -11.21
CA PHE A 153 10.56 -8.49 -10.74
C PHE A 153 9.62 -7.92 -9.67
N LEU A 154 8.31 -7.90 -9.92
CA LEU A 154 7.33 -7.34 -8.98
C LEU A 154 7.30 -8.13 -7.65
N ARG A 155 7.38 -9.47 -7.70
CA ARG A 155 7.53 -10.31 -6.49
C ARG A 155 8.79 -9.98 -5.70
N LYS A 156 9.91 -9.70 -6.38
CA LYS A 156 11.17 -9.29 -5.71
C LYS A 156 11.00 -7.96 -4.99
N ILE A 157 10.40 -6.96 -5.65
CA ILE A 157 10.10 -5.66 -5.03
C ILE A 157 9.22 -5.86 -3.80
N ALA A 158 8.12 -6.60 -3.93
CA ALA A 158 7.21 -6.86 -2.81
C ALA A 158 7.92 -7.55 -1.63
N ALA A 159 8.75 -8.56 -1.90
CA ALA A 159 9.50 -9.27 -0.86
C ALA A 159 10.53 -8.41 -0.13
N ASN A 160 11.11 -7.41 -0.79
CA ASN A 160 12.00 -6.46 -0.13
C ASN A 160 11.22 -5.56 0.83
N GLU A 161 10.08 -5.03 0.38
CA GLU A 161 9.27 -4.12 1.18
C GLU A 161 8.60 -4.80 2.39
N THR A 162 8.14 -6.04 2.25
CA THR A 162 7.58 -6.79 3.38
C THR A 162 8.64 -7.09 4.44
N LYS A 163 9.87 -7.43 4.05
CA LYS A 163 10.98 -7.64 5.00
C LYS A 163 11.39 -6.38 5.75
N ILE A 164 11.43 -5.23 5.07
CA ILE A 164 11.77 -3.94 5.70
C ILE A 164 10.71 -3.56 6.74
N ALA A 165 9.43 -3.76 6.41
CA ALA A 165 8.32 -3.50 7.32
C ALA A 165 8.42 -4.37 8.60
N SER A 166 8.68 -5.68 8.45
CA SER A 166 8.82 -6.58 9.61
C SER A 166 9.97 -6.18 10.55
N ARG A 167 11.12 -5.73 10.01
CA ARG A 167 12.26 -5.29 10.83
C ARG A 167 11.98 -4.06 11.68
N ARG A 168 11.13 -3.13 11.21
CA ARG A 168 10.75 -1.94 11.98
C ARG A 168 9.86 -2.26 13.18
N LEU A 169 9.14 -3.38 13.14
CA LEU A 169 8.27 -3.83 14.23
C LEU A 169 9.03 -4.58 15.33
N SER A 170 10.17 -5.20 14.99
CA SER A 170 10.98 -5.98 15.94
C SER A 170 11.95 -5.16 16.80
N ILE A 171 12.06 -3.84 16.61
CA ILE A 171 12.95 -2.95 17.39
C ILE A 171 12.13 -2.16 18.43
N LYS A 172 11.15 -2.81 19.06
CA LYS A 172 10.38 -2.26 20.18
C LYS A 172 10.62 -3.08 21.44
#